data_AF-A0A1I7LCR0-F1
#
_entry.id   AF-A0A1I7LCR0-F1
#
_cell.length_a   1.000
_cell.length_b   1.000
_cell.length_c   1.000
_cell.angle_alpha   90.00
_cell.angle_beta   90.00
_cell.angle_gamma   90.00
#
_symmetry.space_group_name_H-M   'P 1'
#
loop_
_entity.id
_entity.type
_entity.pdbx_description
1 polymer ?
#
loop_
_entity_poly.entity_id
_entity_poly.type
_entity_poly.pdbx_seq_one_letter_code
_entity_poly.pdbx_strand_id
1 'polypeptide(L)'
;MSNNRTPKKDRIGEINIGINAEDHIEFDFNKEKQTVSIRVMRDGSPVKANHQHYTTYYERKSKPKFINAIEFQSAKDFTLDHYDALRVYSQVWAIDTNSDVFFDNKICVSVCSECTLDEIHGVVPKFAILFGATAANPERYAWRHYIEMICKCEGYSETEKYALIVDSDINKIFPINHRKEPVHGTFYLPENWCLIYATADKPADSFINRAISVSDKTAKTILNGVGARESNKKYFSPIDDEEEPNFLRYEIYYEEDRMIAIKV
;
A
#
# COMPACT_ATOMS: atom_id res chain seq x y z
N MET A 1 1.97 -1.01 43.58
CA MET A 1 2.60 -0.24 42.49
C MET A 1 1.53 0.02 41.44
N SER A 2 1.01 1.24 41.35
CA SER A 2 0.01 1.60 40.33
C SER A 2 0.70 1.65 38.96
N ASN A 3 0.22 0.82 38.03
CA ASN A 3 0.62 0.90 36.63
C ASN A 3 0.13 2.24 36.07
N ASN A 4 1.00 3.23 36.04
CA ASN A 4 0.82 4.45 35.25
C ASN A 4 0.87 4.07 33.76
N ARG A 5 -0.22 3.50 33.24
CA ARG A 5 -0.43 3.41 31.80
C ARG A 5 -0.75 4.80 31.32
N THR A 6 0.15 5.36 30.52
CA THR A 6 -0.09 6.60 29.77
C THR A 6 -1.45 6.48 29.06
N PRO A 7 -2.34 7.49 29.16
CA PRO A 7 -3.62 7.44 28.49
C PRO A 7 -3.41 7.19 27.00
N LYS A 8 -4.14 6.20 26.47
CA LYS A 8 -4.11 5.86 25.05
C LYS A 8 -4.64 7.08 24.30
N LYS A 9 -3.85 7.63 23.38
CA LYS A 9 -4.30 8.77 22.57
C LYS A 9 -5.51 8.36 21.75
N ASP A 10 -6.52 9.22 21.70
CA ASP A 10 -7.70 9.02 20.89
C ASP A 10 -7.32 9.01 19.41
N ARG A 11 -7.96 8.12 18.65
CA ARG A 11 -7.81 8.02 17.20
C ARG A 11 -8.93 8.82 16.56
N ILE A 12 -8.59 9.64 15.57
CA ILE A 12 -9.57 10.39 14.78
C ILE A 12 -9.75 9.65 13.46
N GLY A 13 -11.00 9.40 13.10
CA GLY A 13 -11.39 8.99 11.75
C GLY A 13 -12.02 10.19 11.05
N GLU A 14 -11.53 10.52 9.86
CA GLU A 14 -12.01 11.64 9.06
C GLU A 14 -12.43 11.16 7.69
N ILE A 15 -13.64 11.54 7.28
CA ILE A 15 -14.24 11.16 6.02
C ILE A 15 -14.55 12.44 5.25
N ASN A 16 -13.96 12.57 4.07
CA ASN A 16 -14.16 13.71 3.19
C ASN A 16 -14.95 13.25 1.97
N ILE A 17 -16.10 13.87 1.75
CA ILE A 17 -17.05 13.51 0.68
C ILE A 17 -17.36 14.76 -0.11
N GLY A 18 -16.96 14.79 -1.37
CA GLY A 18 -17.37 15.83 -2.30
C GLY A 18 -18.71 15.48 -2.93
N ILE A 19 -19.72 16.34 -2.77
CA ILE A 19 -21.05 16.16 -3.35
C ILE A 19 -21.43 17.39 -4.20
N ASN A 20 -22.44 17.27 -5.07
CA ASN A 20 -22.97 18.45 -5.76
C ASN A 20 -23.92 19.25 -4.84
N ALA A 21 -24.26 20.47 -5.24
CA ALA A 21 -25.12 21.35 -4.44
C ALA A 21 -26.53 20.79 -4.23
N GLU A 22 -27.02 19.98 -5.17
CA GLU A 22 -28.33 19.32 -5.14
C GLU A 22 -28.35 17.99 -4.36
N ASP A 23 -27.19 17.48 -3.96
CA ASP A 23 -27.05 16.20 -3.27
C ASP A 23 -27.11 16.38 -1.75
N HIS A 24 -27.43 15.29 -1.04
CA HIS A 24 -27.26 15.21 0.43
C HIS A 24 -26.63 13.88 0.84
N ILE A 25 -26.18 13.80 2.09
CA ILE A 25 -25.51 12.62 2.64
C ILE A 25 -26.44 11.95 3.65
N GLU A 26 -26.65 10.64 3.49
CA GLU A 26 -27.32 9.79 4.48
C GLU A 26 -26.27 8.94 5.22
N PHE A 27 -26.45 8.82 6.54
CA PHE A 27 -25.62 8.01 7.42
C PHE A 27 -26.48 6.95 8.10
N ASP A 28 -26.05 5.69 8.03
CA ASP A 28 -26.66 4.58 8.75
C ASP A 28 -25.63 3.90 9.63
N PHE A 29 -25.90 3.84 10.94
CA PHE A 29 -25.04 3.17 11.91
C PHE A 29 -25.69 1.88 12.39
N ASN A 30 -25.11 0.75 12.00
CA ASN A 30 -25.50 -0.55 12.51
C ASN A 30 -24.78 -0.83 13.83
N LYS A 31 -25.50 -0.67 14.94
CA LYS A 31 -24.96 -0.88 16.29
C LYS A 31 -24.52 -2.33 16.55
N GLU A 32 -25.16 -3.33 15.98
CA GLU A 32 -24.80 -4.74 16.21
C GLU A 32 -23.49 -5.10 15.50
N LYS A 33 -23.36 -4.66 14.26
CA LYS A 33 -22.16 -4.88 13.43
C LYS A 33 -21.04 -3.88 13.72
N GLN A 34 -21.34 -2.80 14.44
CA GLN A 34 -20.45 -1.66 14.65
C GLN A 34 -19.95 -1.06 13.33
N THR A 35 -20.84 -1.01 12.32
CA THR A 35 -20.51 -0.48 10.99
C THR A 35 -21.25 0.83 10.71
N VAL A 36 -20.60 1.73 9.98
CA VAL A 36 -21.20 2.96 9.44
C VAL A 36 -21.26 2.79 7.93
N SER A 37 -22.44 2.99 7.37
CA SER A 37 -22.66 3.08 5.91
C SER A 37 -22.99 4.52 5.56
N ILE A 38 -22.41 5.01 4.47
CA ILE A 38 -22.59 6.39 4.02
C ILE A 38 -23.01 6.38 2.56
N ARG A 39 -24.06 7.15 2.23
CA ARG A 39 -24.60 7.27 0.88
C ARG A 39 -24.74 8.73 0.49
N VAL A 40 -24.49 9.01 -0.78
CA VAL A 40 -24.85 10.30 -1.38
C VAL A 40 -26.15 10.12 -2.15
N MET A 41 -27.12 10.98 -1.90
CA MET A 41 -28.49 10.84 -2.35
C MET A 41 -28.92 12.06 -3.16
N ARG A 42 -29.68 11.81 -4.23
CA ARG A 42 -30.36 12.82 -5.04
C ARG A 42 -31.78 12.35 -5.33
N ASP A 43 -32.77 13.17 -5.01
CA ASP A 43 -34.19 12.87 -5.26
C ASP A 43 -34.62 11.47 -4.78
N GLY A 44 -34.12 11.05 -3.60
CA GLY A 44 -34.41 9.75 -3.00
C GLY A 44 -33.64 8.55 -3.60
N SER A 45 -32.68 8.78 -4.50
CA SER A 45 -31.88 7.73 -5.14
C SER A 45 -30.38 7.87 -4.85
N PRO A 46 -29.64 6.76 -4.63
CA PRO A 46 -28.19 6.81 -4.44
C PRO A 46 -27.44 7.24 -5.71
N VAL A 47 -26.60 8.25 -5.57
CA VAL A 47 -25.71 8.80 -6.61
C VAL A 47 -24.25 8.62 -6.23
N LYS A 48 -23.35 8.82 -7.20
CA LYS A 48 -21.89 8.79 -6.94
C LYS A 48 -21.47 10.13 -6.36
N ALA A 49 -20.66 10.11 -5.29
CA ALA A 49 -19.96 11.32 -4.87
C ALA A 49 -18.82 11.67 -5.86
N ASN A 50 -18.45 12.94 -5.87
CA ASN A 50 -17.36 13.48 -6.70
C ASN A 50 -15.99 12.96 -6.27
N HIS A 51 -15.77 12.85 -4.97
CA HIS A 51 -14.59 12.20 -4.37
C HIS A 51 -14.95 11.73 -2.96
N GLN A 52 -14.31 10.65 -2.51
CA GLN A 52 -14.56 10.03 -1.20
C GLN A 52 -13.24 9.50 -0.68
N HIS A 53 -12.78 10.00 0.47
CA HIS A 53 -11.63 9.41 1.13
C HIS A 53 -11.82 9.33 2.64
N TYR A 54 -11.29 8.26 3.21
CA TYR A 54 -11.26 8.02 4.64
C TYR A 54 -9.82 7.99 5.12
N THR A 55 -9.53 8.76 6.15
CA THR A 55 -8.24 8.71 6.83
C THR A 55 -8.43 8.41 8.31
N THR A 56 -7.46 7.74 8.89
CA THR A 56 -7.34 7.64 10.35
C THR A 56 -6.00 8.17 10.80
N TYR A 57 -5.99 8.97 11.87
CA TYR A 57 -4.77 9.60 12.38
C TYR A 57 -4.80 9.88 13.88
N TYR A 58 -3.63 10.22 14.40
CA TYR A 58 -3.47 10.83 15.72
C TYR A 58 -3.06 12.29 15.58
N GLU A 59 -3.63 13.18 16.40
CA GLU A 59 -3.14 14.55 16.49
C GLU A 59 -1.72 14.62 17.07
N ARG A 60 -0.92 15.52 16.51
CA ARG A 60 0.38 15.94 17.05
C ARG A 60 0.52 17.44 16.90
N LYS A 61 1.42 18.03 17.70
CA LYS A 61 1.69 19.48 17.69
C LYS A 61 2.14 20.02 16.32
N SER A 62 2.77 19.20 15.48
CA SER A 62 3.29 19.61 14.18
C SER A 62 2.38 19.20 13.03
N LYS A 63 2.28 17.89 12.77
CA LYS A 63 1.46 17.30 11.71
C LYS A 63 0.77 16.03 12.22
N PRO A 64 -0.45 15.74 11.76
CA PRO A 64 -1.13 14.48 12.09
C PRO A 64 -0.23 13.27 11.80
N LYS A 65 -0.27 12.26 12.68
CA LYS A 65 0.31 10.96 12.39
C LYS A 65 -0.76 10.09 11.77
N PHE A 66 -0.75 10.00 10.45
CA PHE A 66 -1.65 9.11 9.73
C PHE A 66 -1.34 7.64 10.01
N ILE A 67 -2.40 6.84 10.06
CA ILE A 67 -2.38 5.39 10.28
C ILE A 67 -2.75 4.69 8.97
N ASN A 68 -3.80 5.17 8.30
CA ASN A 68 -4.17 4.77 6.96
C ASN A 68 -4.93 5.88 6.22
N ALA A 69 -4.92 5.82 4.90
CA ALA A 69 -5.74 6.63 4.01
C ALA A 69 -6.20 5.78 2.81
N ILE A 70 -7.50 5.74 2.59
CA ILE A 70 -8.14 5.00 1.49
C ILE A 70 -9.00 5.96 0.69
N GLU A 71 -8.88 5.89 -0.62
CA GLU A 71 -9.80 6.53 -1.56
C GLU A 71 -10.82 5.50 -2.06
N PHE A 72 -12.11 5.82 -1.95
CA PHE A 72 -13.18 4.96 -2.46
C PHE A 72 -13.49 5.36 -3.89
N GLN A 73 -13.01 4.57 -4.85
CA GLN A 73 -13.27 4.83 -6.26
C GLN A 73 -14.75 4.58 -6.61
N SER A 74 -15.47 5.65 -6.93
CA SER A 74 -16.77 5.62 -7.64
C SER A 74 -17.88 4.80 -6.96
N ALA A 75 -17.85 4.68 -5.64
CA ALA A 75 -18.81 3.86 -4.92
C ALA A 75 -20.07 4.67 -4.58
N LYS A 76 -21.24 4.04 -4.72
CA LYS A 76 -22.53 4.59 -4.25
C LYS A 76 -22.71 4.38 -2.73
N ASP A 77 -22.03 3.35 -2.22
CA ASP A 77 -21.94 2.98 -0.82
C ASP A 77 -20.46 2.82 -0.48
N PHE A 78 -20.02 3.33 0.66
CA PHE A 78 -18.67 3.03 1.17
C PHE A 78 -18.71 2.75 2.67
N THR A 79 -17.70 2.00 3.11
CA THR A 79 -17.59 1.40 4.45
C THR A 79 -16.31 1.85 5.13
N LEU A 80 -16.36 2.01 6.44
CA LEU A 80 -15.17 2.31 7.26
C LEU A 80 -14.39 1.06 7.66
N ASP A 81 -14.96 -0.12 7.38
CA ASP A 81 -14.27 -1.39 7.57
C ASP A 81 -13.23 -1.59 6.48
N HIS A 82 -11.96 -1.75 6.88
CA HIS A 82 -10.86 -1.88 5.94
C HIS A 82 -10.94 -3.15 5.08
N TYR A 83 -11.54 -4.23 5.56
CA TYR A 83 -11.70 -5.45 4.76
C TYR A 83 -12.75 -5.25 3.68
N ASP A 84 -13.92 -4.73 4.04
CA ASP A 84 -14.98 -4.50 3.07
C ASP A 84 -14.56 -3.43 2.04
N ALA A 85 -13.76 -2.43 2.46
CA ALA A 85 -13.15 -1.45 1.56
C ALA A 85 -12.22 -2.09 0.50
N LEU A 86 -11.60 -3.23 0.82
CA LEU A 86 -10.69 -3.94 -0.07
C LEU A 86 -11.40 -4.96 -0.97
N ARG A 87 -12.62 -5.40 -0.63
CA ARG A 87 -13.38 -6.41 -1.42
C ARG A 87 -13.73 -5.96 -2.84
N VAL A 88 -13.62 -4.67 -3.14
CA VAL A 88 -13.84 -4.13 -4.48
C VAL A 88 -12.68 -4.38 -5.44
N TYR A 89 -11.52 -4.80 -4.92
CA TYR A 89 -10.34 -5.12 -5.70
C TYR A 89 -10.25 -6.63 -5.90
N SER A 90 -9.94 -7.01 -7.12
CA SER A 90 -9.75 -8.40 -7.55
C SER A 90 -8.42 -8.94 -7.02
N GLN A 91 -7.42 -8.07 -6.87
CA GLN A 91 -6.18 -8.37 -6.17
C GLN A 91 -5.70 -7.16 -5.35
N VAL A 92 -5.14 -7.43 -4.19
CA VAL A 92 -4.55 -6.43 -3.30
C VAL A 92 -3.11 -6.82 -3.02
N TRP A 93 -2.22 -5.87 -3.16
CA TRP A 93 -0.78 -6.04 -2.96
C TRP A 93 -0.30 -5.07 -1.90
N ALA A 94 0.75 -5.42 -1.16
CA ALA A 94 1.40 -4.54 -0.19
C ALA A 94 2.90 -4.51 -0.46
N ILE A 95 3.47 -3.30 -0.53
CA ILE A 95 4.88 -3.12 -0.85
C ILE A 95 5.57 -2.26 0.20
N ASP A 96 6.79 -2.64 0.54
CA ASP A 96 7.72 -1.86 1.35
C ASP A 96 9.11 -1.87 0.71
N THR A 97 9.92 -0.84 0.97
CA THR A 97 11.31 -0.78 0.51
C THR A 97 12.24 -0.42 1.66
N ASN A 98 13.20 -1.30 1.93
CA ASN A 98 14.26 -1.09 2.90
C ASN A 98 15.58 -0.81 2.19
N SER A 99 16.46 -0.01 2.81
CA SER A 99 17.78 0.28 2.25
C SER A 99 18.88 0.33 3.30
N ASP A 100 20.10 -0.01 2.90
CA ASP A 100 21.31 0.09 3.73
C ASP A 100 22.53 0.25 2.83
N VAL A 101 23.72 0.35 3.41
CA VAL A 101 25.00 0.47 2.70
C VAL A 101 25.81 -0.82 2.89
N PHE A 102 26.15 -1.48 1.79
CA PHE A 102 27.10 -2.59 1.78
C PHE A 102 28.15 -2.37 0.68
N PHE A 103 29.41 -2.70 0.97
CA PHE A 103 30.53 -2.53 0.04
C PHE A 103 30.59 -1.13 -0.58
N ASP A 104 30.38 -0.09 0.24
CA ASP A 104 30.35 1.33 -0.14
C ASP A 104 29.27 1.72 -1.16
N ASN A 105 28.27 0.86 -1.37
CA ASN A 105 27.15 1.13 -2.26
C ASN A 105 25.83 1.11 -1.49
N LYS A 106 24.93 2.03 -1.82
CA LYS A 106 23.55 2.00 -1.31
C LYS A 106 22.80 0.88 -2.02
N ILE A 107 22.15 0.05 -1.23
CA ILE A 107 21.34 -1.07 -1.69
C ILE A 107 19.93 -0.86 -1.21
N CYS A 108 18.98 -1.07 -2.10
CA CYS A 108 17.56 -1.08 -1.81
C CYS A 108 17.02 -2.50 -2.05
N VAL A 109 16.20 -2.99 -1.13
CA VAL A 109 15.40 -4.20 -1.29
C VAL A 109 13.95 -3.82 -1.11
N SER A 110 13.15 -4.09 -2.12
CA SER A 110 11.71 -3.97 -2.03
C SER A 110 11.06 -5.34 -2.07
N VAL A 111 9.98 -5.51 -1.31
CA VAL A 111 9.19 -6.74 -1.26
C VAL A 111 7.74 -6.41 -1.54
N CYS A 112 7.15 -7.15 -2.47
CA CYS A 112 5.73 -7.10 -2.78
C CYS A 112 5.04 -8.38 -2.29
N SER A 113 4.03 -8.19 -1.46
CA SER A 113 3.24 -9.25 -0.84
C SER A 113 1.82 -9.26 -1.40
N GLU A 114 1.32 -10.44 -1.75
CA GLU A 114 -0.07 -10.65 -2.11
C GLU A 114 -0.93 -10.69 -0.84
N CYS A 115 -2.07 -10.01 -0.86
CA CYS A 115 -3.02 -9.97 0.23
C CYS A 115 -4.27 -10.77 -0.14
N THR A 116 -4.56 -11.85 0.61
CA THR A 116 -5.80 -12.62 0.44
C THR A 116 -6.86 -12.10 1.40
N LEU A 117 -8.07 -11.85 0.88
CA LEU A 117 -9.21 -11.32 1.65
C LEU A 117 -10.25 -12.39 2.00
N ASP A 118 -9.90 -13.67 1.79
CA ASP A 118 -10.69 -14.84 2.17
C ASP A 118 -10.71 -15.04 3.70
N GLU A 119 -11.39 -16.07 4.20
CA GLU A 119 -11.67 -16.27 5.63
C GLU A 119 -10.42 -16.30 6.52
N ILE A 120 -9.25 -16.65 5.98
CA ILE A 120 -7.99 -16.76 6.71
C ILE A 120 -7.16 -15.46 6.65
N HIS A 121 -7.56 -14.49 5.81
CA HIS A 121 -6.92 -13.19 5.62
C HIS A 121 -5.38 -13.27 5.64
N GLY A 122 -4.77 -13.67 4.53
CA GLY A 122 -3.33 -13.87 4.40
C GLY A 122 -2.59 -12.64 3.88
N VAL A 123 -1.33 -12.51 4.28
CA VAL A 123 -0.36 -11.65 3.59
C VAL A 123 0.86 -12.52 3.28
N VAL A 124 1.12 -12.73 1.99
CA VAL A 124 2.14 -13.66 1.52
C VAL A 124 3.13 -12.89 0.66
N PRO A 125 4.37 -12.67 1.12
CA PRO A 125 5.45 -12.17 0.28
C PRO A 125 5.61 -13.05 -0.96
N LYS A 126 5.57 -12.46 -2.15
CA LYS A 126 5.69 -13.20 -3.43
C LYS A 126 6.96 -12.87 -4.16
N PHE A 127 7.37 -11.61 -4.13
CA PHE A 127 8.44 -11.12 -4.96
C PHE A 127 9.34 -10.18 -4.17
N ALA A 128 10.64 -10.23 -4.42
CA ALA A 128 11.58 -9.19 -4.01
C ALA A 128 12.36 -8.68 -5.22
N ILE A 129 12.67 -7.39 -5.22
CA ILE A 129 13.64 -6.80 -6.13
C ILE A 129 14.77 -6.15 -5.32
N LEU A 130 16.00 -6.34 -5.79
CA LEU A 130 17.22 -5.81 -5.22
C LEU A 130 17.87 -4.90 -6.25
N PHE A 131 18.13 -3.65 -5.87
CA PHE A 131 18.63 -2.63 -6.78
C PHE A 131 19.52 -1.62 -6.05
N GLY A 132 20.34 -0.89 -6.80
CA GLY A 132 21.24 0.12 -6.25
C GLY A 132 20.54 1.44 -5.90
N ALA A 133 21.34 2.50 -5.82
CA ALA A 133 20.80 3.85 -5.67
C ALA A 133 19.99 4.26 -6.92
N THR A 134 18.82 4.83 -6.69
CA THR A 134 17.98 5.47 -7.72
C THR A 134 18.24 6.97 -7.74
N ALA A 135 18.10 7.62 -8.89
CA ALA A 135 18.16 9.08 -9.01
C ALA A 135 16.96 9.74 -8.30
N ALA A 136 15.80 9.08 -8.35
CA ALA A 136 14.58 9.51 -7.67
C ALA A 136 14.26 8.64 -6.44
N ASN A 137 13.00 8.62 -5.99
CA ASN A 137 12.58 7.90 -4.78
C ASN A 137 12.62 6.36 -5.03
N PRO A 138 13.42 5.58 -4.26
CA PRO A 138 13.53 4.14 -4.44
C PRO A 138 12.22 3.37 -4.19
N GLU A 139 11.34 3.88 -3.32
CA GLU A 139 10.03 3.27 -3.08
C GLU A 139 9.16 3.36 -4.32
N ARG A 140 9.06 4.55 -4.92
CA ARG A 140 8.29 4.79 -6.15
C ARG A 140 8.85 4.03 -7.35
N TYR A 141 10.16 3.93 -7.45
CA TYR A 141 10.84 3.07 -8.42
C TYR A 141 10.33 1.63 -8.30
N ALA A 142 10.30 1.09 -7.07
CA ALA A 142 9.79 -0.25 -6.83
C ALA A 142 8.28 -0.37 -7.14
N TRP A 143 7.45 0.62 -6.78
CA TRP A 143 6.01 0.62 -7.08
C TRP A 143 5.77 0.45 -8.57
N ARG A 144 6.43 1.27 -9.39
CA ARG A 144 6.36 1.19 -10.86
C ARG A 144 6.64 -0.23 -11.33
N HIS A 145 7.79 -0.79 -10.96
CA HIS A 145 8.22 -2.07 -11.52
C HIS A 145 7.37 -3.25 -11.06
N TYR A 146 6.83 -3.23 -9.83
CA TYR A 146 5.86 -4.25 -9.42
C TYR A 146 4.55 -4.13 -10.17
N ILE A 147 4.03 -2.92 -10.38
CA ILE A 147 2.80 -2.70 -11.16
C ILE A 147 3.02 -3.20 -12.59
N GLU A 148 4.12 -2.79 -13.25
CA GLU A 148 4.47 -3.24 -14.61
C GLU A 148 4.62 -4.77 -14.69
N MET A 149 5.24 -5.40 -13.69
CA MET A 149 5.41 -6.84 -13.63
C MET A 149 4.07 -7.56 -13.47
N ILE A 150 3.20 -7.10 -12.57
CA ILE A 150 1.88 -7.69 -12.33
C ILE A 150 1.00 -7.51 -13.58
N CYS A 151 1.05 -6.36 -14.25
CA CYS A 151 0.34 -6.13 -15.51
C CYS A 151 0.75 -7.10 -16.64
N LYS A 152 1.92 -7.73 -16.54
CA LYS A 152 2.43 -8.71 -17.51
C LYS A 152 2.15 -10.16 -17.11
N CYS A 153 1.59 -10.40 -15.93
CA CYS A 153 1.23 -11.76 -15.49
C CYS A 153 -0.01 -12.27 -16.21
N GLU A 154 -0.09 -13.59 -16.46
CA GLU A 154 -1.20 -14.24 -17.18
C GLU A 154 -2.58 -14.04 -16.51
N GLY A 155 -2.62 -13.79 -15.20
CA GLY A 155 -3.85 -13.52 -14.45
C GLY A 155 -4.26 -12.05 -14.38
N TYR A 156 -3.58 -11.15 -15.08
CA TYR A 156 -3.94 -9.73 -15.09
C TYR A 156 -5.08 -9.44 -16.08
N SER A 157 -6.00 -8.55 -15.68
CA SER A 157 -7.08 -8.07 -16.54
C SER A 157 -7.26 -6.57 -16.38
N GLU A 158 -7.31 -5.83 -17.49
CA GLU A 158 -7.54 -4.39 -17.50
C GLU A 158 -8.96 -4.01 -17.00
N THR A 159 -9.90 -4.95 -16.97
CA THR A 159 -11.27 -4.72 -16.50
C THR A 159 -11.44 -4.91 -14.99
N GLU A 160 -10.48 -5.60 -14.36
CA GLU A 160 -10.47 -5.90 -12.93
C GLU A 160 -9.77 -4.79 -12.15
N LYS A 161 -10.10 -4.62 -10.87
CA LYS A 161 -9.52 -3.55 -10.03
C LYS A 161 -8.38 -4.08 -9.17
N TYR A 162 -7.30 -3.30 -9.07
CA TYR A 162 -6.10 -3.65 -8.31
C TYR A 162 -5.80 -2.58 -7.27
N ALA A 163 -5.32 -3.00 -6.10
CA ALA A 163 -4.82 -2.08 -5.09
C ALA A 163 -3.37 -2.37 -4.73
N LEU A 164 -2.59 -1.31 -4.52
CA LEU A 164 -1.25 -1.36 -3.95
C LEU A 164 -1.21 -0.57 -2.65
N ILE A 165 -1.02 -1.27 -1.54
CA ILE A 165 -0.83 -0.70 -0.22
C ILE A 165 0.64 -0.28 -0.08
N VAL A 166 0.86 0.97 0.29
CA VAL A 166 2.18 1.61 0.47
C VAL A 166 2.23 2.34 1.81
N ASP A 167 3.42 2.60 2.34
CA ASP A 167 3.60 3.21 3.67
C ASP A 167 4.22 4.61 3.67
N SER A 168 4.47 5.15 2.47
CA SER A 168 5.09 6.45 2.27
C SER A 168 4.24 7.38 1.38
N ASP A 169 4.71 8.62 1.25
CA ASP A 169 4.16 9.60 0.30
C ASP A 169 2.65 9.84 0.39
N ILE A 170 2.09 9.82 1.60
CA ILE A 170 0.65 10.00 1.84
C ILE A 170 0.03 11.21 1.11
N ASN A 171 0.73 12.34 1.07
CA ASN A 171 0.25 13.57 0.43
C ASN A 171 0.21 13.48 -1.11
N LYS A 172 0.74 12.40 -1.68
CA LYS A 172 0.91 12.17 -3.11
C LYS A 172 0.04 11.03 -3.62
N ILE A 173 -0.48 10.20 -2.73
CA ILE A 173 -1.41 9.10 -3.04
C ILE A 173 -2.59 9.58 -3.88
N PHE A 174 -3.31 10.63 -3.45
CA PHE A 174 -4.48 11.11 -4.21
C PHE A 174 -4.09 11.71 -5.58
N PRO A 175 -3.08 12.61 -5.70
CA PRO A 175 -2.58 13.02 -7.01
C PRO A 175 -2.20 11.86 -7.94
N ILE A 176 -1.56 10.81 -7.41
CA ILE A 176 -1.13 9.64 -8.18
C ILE A 176 -2.34 8.80 -8.63
N ASN A 177 -3.29 8.52 -7.72
CA ASN A 177 -4.53 7.79 -8.03
C ASN A 177 -5.34 8.46 -9.13
N HIS A 178 -5.36 9.78 -9.15
CA HIS A 178 -6.02 10.57 -10.19
C HIS A 178 -5.15 10.83 -11.42
N ARG A 179 -3.97 10.21 -11.53
CA ARG A 179 -3.01 10.39 -12.64
C ARG A 179 -2.63 11.86 -12.88
N LYS A 180 -2.68 12.69 -11.84
CA LYS A 180 -2.22 14.08 -11.88
C LYS A 180 -0.70 14.19 -11.64
N GLU A 181 -0.14 13.19 -10.98
CA GLU A 181 1.30 13.04 -10.75
C GLU A 181 1.72 11.63 -11.19
N PRO A 182 2.88 11.46 -11.85
CA PRO A 182 3.40 10.13 -12.15
C PRO A 182 3.78 9.40 -10.85
N VAL A 183 3.71 8.08 -10.87
CA VAL A 183 4.27 7.23 -9.81
C VAL A 183 5.77 7.44 -9.77
N HIS A 184 6.45 7.29 -10.91
CA HIS A 184 7.91 7.40 -11.03
C HIS A 184 8.30 7.75 -12.47
N GLY A 185 9.24 8.69 -12.66
CA GLY A 185 9.62 9.15 -14.01
C GLY A 185 8.40 9.63 -14.82
N THR A 186 8.18 9.03 -15.99
CA THR A 186 7.00 9.27 -16.83
C THR A 186 5.89 8.24 -16.66
N PHE A 187 6.04 7.29 -15.74
CA PHE A 187 5.07 6.23 -15.51
C PHE A 187 3.91 6.71 -14.62
N TYR A 188 2.71 6.72 -15.19
CA TYR A 188 1.46 7.02 -14.46
C TYR A 188 0.75 5.73 -14.05
N LEU A 189 0.00 5.80 -12.95
CA LEU A 189 -0.76 4.66 -12.44
C LEU A 189 -1.82 4.20 -13.48
N PRO A 190 -1.90 2.92 -13.85
CA PRO A 190 -2.92 2.45 -14.79
C PRO A 190 -4.34 2.69 -14.26
N GLU A 191 -5.32 2.78 -15.17
CA GLU A 191 -6.68 3.24 -14.81
C GLU A 191 -7.36 2.41 -13.73
N ASN A 192 -7.14 1.10 -13.78
CA ASN A 192 -7.71 0.10 -12.90
C ASN A 192 -6.91 -0.15 -11.61
N TRP A 193 -5.86 0.63 -11.34
CA TRP A 193 -5.07 0.57 -10.12
C TRP A 193 -5.41 1.70 -9.15
N CYS A 194 -5.25 1.43 -7.86
CA CYS A 194 -5.39 2.40 -6.77
C CYS A 194 -4.29 2.19 -5.72
N LEU A 195 -3.68 3.29 -5.26
CA LEU A 195 -2.78 3.28 -4.12
C LEU A 195 -3.57 3.48 -2.82
N ILE A 196 -3.18 2.74 -1.78
CA ILE A 196 -3.72 2.83 -0.43
C ILE A 196 -2.57 3.10 0.54
N TYR A 197 -2.72 4.09 1.42
CA TYR A 197 -1.70 4.35 2.44
C TYR A 197 -1.97 3.55 3.72
N ALA A 198 -0.93 2.93 4.28
CA ALA A 198 -0.95 2.34 5.62
C ALA A 198 0.41 2.40 6.31
N THR A 199 0.46 2.74 7.59
CA THR A 199 1.72 2.72 8.37
C THR A 199 2.11 1.32 8.85
N ALA A 200 3.40 0.99 8.82
CA ALA A 200 3.96 -0.22 9.44
C ALA A 200 3.90 -0.18 10.99
N ASP A 201 3.83 1.00 11.60
CA ASP A 201 3.99 1.23 13.05
C ASP A 201 2.87 0.62 13.92
N LYS A 202 1.78 0.19 13.28
CA LYS A 202 0.55 -0.24 13.94
C LYS A 202 -0.06 -1.49 13.30
N PRO A 203 0.69 -2.60 13.24
CA PRO A 203 0.25 -3.79 12.51
C PRO A 203 -1.00 -4.46 13.08
N ALA A 204 -1.32 -4.23 14.37
CA ALA A 204 -2.51 -4.74 15.02
C ALA A 204 -3.76 -3.86 14.82
N ASP A 205 -3.62 -2.67 14.20
CA ASP A 205 -4.74 -1.74 14.06
C ASP A 205 -5.67 -2.10 12.89
N SER A 206 -5.13 -2.68 11.81
CA SER A 206 -5.91 -3.12 10.66
C SER A 206 -5.14 -4.13 9.81
N PHE A 207 -5.85 -4.79 8.89
CA PHE A 207 -5.25 -5.66 7.89
C PHE A 207 -4.21 -4.96 7.02
N ILE A 208 -4.50 -3.75 6.53
CA ILE A 208 -3.58 -2.99 5.65
C ILE A 208 -2.28 -2.60 6.38
N ASN A 209 -2.37 -2.28 7.68
CA ASN A 209 -1.19 -2.01 8.50
C ASN A 209 -0.37 -3.30 8.72
N ARG A 210 -1.03 -4.45 8.92
CA ARG A 210 -0.35 -5.74 9.01
C ARG A 210 0.35 -6.09 7.70
N ALA A 211 -0.29 -5.83 6.56
CA ALA A 211 0.24 -6.14 5.24
C ALA A 211 1.57 -5.42 4.98
N ILE A 212 1.62 -4.12 5.24
CA ILE A 212 2.87 -3.35 5.18
C ILE A 212 3.92 -3.90 6.15
N SER A 213 3.55 -4.20 7.40
CA SER A 213 4.51 -4.73 8.37
C SER A 213 5.13 -6.08 7.95
N VAL A 214 4.38 -6.92 7.22
CA VAL A 214 4.91 -8.16 6.64
C VAL A 214 5.89 -7.88 5.52
N SER A 215 5.57 -6.96 4.59
CA SER A 215 6.49 -6.55 3.53
C SER A 215 7.78 -5.93 4.09
N ASP A 216 7.69 -5.04 5.08
CA ASP A 216 8.84 -4.40 5.76
C ASP A 216 9.77 -5.44 6.40
N LYS A 217 9.23 -6.32 7.24
CA LYS A 217 10.03 -7.36 7.90
C LYS A 217 10.70 -8.29 6.90
N THR A 218 10.00 -8.63 5.82
CA THR A 218 10.53 -9.49 4.77
C THR A 218 11.63 -8.78 3.97
N ALA A 219 11.41 -7.52 3.59
CA ALA A 219 12.41 -6.70 2.90
C ALA A 219 13.69 -6.57 3.73
N LYS A 220 13.56 -6.28 5.03
CA LYS A 220 14.69 -6.24 5.96
C LYS A 220 15.42 -7.58 6.10
N THR A 221 14.68 -8.69 6.14
CA THR A 221 15.27 -10.04 6.21
C THR A 221 16.07 -10.36 4.96
N ILE A 222 15.51 -10.07 3.79
CA ILE A 222 16.19 -10.26 2.50
C ILE A 222 17.41 -9.36 2.41
N LEU A 223 17.29 -8.06 2.72
CA LEU A 223 18.39 -7.09 2.71
C LEU A 223 19.61 -7.60 3.51
N ASN A 224 19.39 -8.07 4.73
CA ASN A 224 20.46 -8.62 5.56
C ASN A 224 21.08 -9.90 4.97
N GLY A 225 20.27 -10.74 4.33
CA GLY A 225 20.72 -12.01 3.76
C GLY A 225 21.41 -11.90 2.39
N VAL A 226 20.98 -10.96 1.55
CA VAL A 226 21.48 -10.79 0.16
C VAL A 226 22.46 -9.63 0.02
N GLY A 227 22.33 -8.57 0.82
CA GLY A 227 23.20 -7.40 0.80
C GLY A 227 24.63 -7.74 1.22
N ALA A 228 24.81 -8.69 2.15
CA ALA A 228 26.12 -9.15 2.59
C ALA A 228 26.83 -10.10 1.60
N ARG A 229 26.19 -10.50 0.49
CA ARG A 229 26.79 -11.43 -0.48
C ARG A 229 27.56 -10.69 -1.56
N GLU A 230 28.87 -10.90 -1.61
CA GLU A 230 29.74 -10.24 -2.59
C GLU A 230 29.38 -10.57 -4.05
N SER A 231 28.84 -11.76 -4.31
CA SER A 231 28.34 -12.14 -5.65
C SER A 231 27.18 -11.28 -6.16
N ASN A 232 26.50 -10.55 -5.27
CA ASN A 232 25.43 -9.62 -5.63
C ASN A 232 25.94 -8.20 -5.90
N LYS A 233 27.23 -7.91 -5.71
CA LYS A 233 27.81 -6.55 -5.82
C LYS A 233 27.51 -5.84 -7.13
N LYS A 234 27.39 -6.58 -8.23
CA LYS A 234 27.05 -6.05 -9.56
C LYS A 234 25.67 -5.38 -9.65
N TYR A 235 24.75 -5.68 -8.73
CA TYR A 235 23.40 -5.09 -8.67
C TYR A 235 23.34 -3.88 -7.72
N PHE A 236 24.45 -3.50 -7.08
CA PHE A 236 24.50 -2.40 -6.11
C PHE A 236 24.90 -1.07 -6.76
N SER A 237 25.40 -1.13 -8.00
CA SER A 237 25.69 0.07 -8.78
C SER A 237 24.45 0.95 -8.89
N PRO A 238 24.61 2.28 -8.87
CA PRO A 238 23.51 3.19 -9.16
C PRO A 238 22.79 2.82 -10.46
N ILE A 239 21.48 3.03 -10.47
CA ILE A 239 20.67 2.83 -11.66
C ILE A 239 20.83 4.09 -12.52
N ASP A 240 21.63 3.97 -13.58
CA ASP A 240 21.90 5.07 -14.51
C ASP A 240 20.74 5.29 -15.49
N ASP A 241 20.03 4.22 -15.84
CA ASP A 241 18.83 4.23 -16.68
C ASP A 241 17.68 3.54 -15.93
N GLU A 242 16.74 4.34 -15.42
CA GLU A 242 15.57 3.83 -14.68
C GLU A 242 14.47 3.26 -15.61
N GLU A 243 14.62 3.38 -16.94
CA GLU A 243 13.75 2.74 -17.93
C GLU A 243 14.24 1.31 -18.29
N GLU A 244 15.54 1.04 -18.18
CA GLU A 244 16.14 -0.29 -18.34
C GLU A 244 16.45 -0.91 -16.96
N PRO A 245 15.57 -1.77 -16.42
CA PRO A 245 15.72 -2.26 -15.06
C PRO A 245 16.99 -3.11 -14.89
N ASN A 246 17.95 -2.60 -14.11
CA ASN A 246 19.10 -3.37 -13.62
C ASN A 246 18.89 -3.79 -12.15
N PHE A 247 17.87 -4.61 -11.91
CA PHE A 247 17.61 -5.18 -10.60
C PHE A 247 17.72 -6.70 -10.62
N LEU A 248 17.98 -7.27 -9.45
CA LEU A 248 17.93 -8.69 -9.20
C LEU A 248 16.56 -9.06 -8.61
N ARG A 249 15.82 -9.95 -9.29
CA ARG A 249 14.51 -10.42 -8.83
C ARG A 249 14.63 -11.74 -8.06
N TYR A 250 13.78 -11.87 -7.06
CA TYR A 250 13.53 -13.11 -6.35
C TYR A 250 12.03 -13.44 -6.32
N GLU A 251 11.72 -14.73 -6.37
CA GLU A 251 10.42 -15.27 -5.99
C GLU A 251 10.52 -15.85 -4.58
N ILE A 252 9.51 -15.56 -3.75
CA ILE A 252 9.48 -15.91 -2.34
C ILE A 252 8.46 -17.01 -2.11
N TYR A 253 8.89 -18.06 -1.40
CA TYR A 253 8.06 -19.18 -0.98
C TYR A 253 8.30 -19.46 0.50
N TYR A 254 7.36 -20.19 1.11
CA TYR A 254 7.49 -20.68 2.47
C TYR A 254 7.41 -22.20 2.48
N GLU A 255 8.40 -22.85 3.08
CA GLU A 255 8.43 -24.30 3.31
C GLU A 255 8.67 -24.53 4.80
N GLU A 256 7.75 -25.22 5.49
CA GLU A 256 7.85 -25.49 6.94
C GLU A 256 8.20 -24.23 7.78
N ASP A 257 7.48 -23.13 7.55
CA ASP A 257 7.70 -21.82 8.17
C ASP A 257 9.04 -21.14 7.85
N ARG A 258 9.83 -21.67 6.91
CA ARG A 258 11.07 -21.07 6.43
C ARG A 258 10.83 -20.32 5.13
N MET A 259 11.26 -19.07 5.10
CA MET A 259 11.27 -18.26 3.89
C MET A 259 12.39 -18.70 2.95
N ILE A 260 12.04 -19.03 1.71
CA ILE A 260 12.95 -19.37 0.63
C ILE A 260 12.82 -18.28 -0.44
N ALA A 261 13.93 -17.64 -0.80
CA ALA A 261 13.99 -16.67 -1.89
C ALA A 261 14.82 -17.25 -3.04
N ILE A 262 14.15 -17.52 -4.16
CA ILE A 262 14.77 -18.10 -5.36
C ILE A 262 15.04 -16.96 -6.36
N LYS A 263 16.29 -16.84 -6.78
CA LYS A 263 16.67 -15.91 -7.84
C LYS A 263 16.04 -16.34 -9.17
N VAL A 264 15.37 -15.42 -9.85
CA VAL A 264 14.78 -15.62 -11.19
C VAL A 264 15.39 -14.69 -12.23
#